data_AF-A0A841E1C3-F1
#
_entry.id   AF-A0A841E1C3-F1
#
_cell.length_a   1.000
_cell.length_b   1.000
_cell.length_c   1.000
_cell.angle_alpha   90.00
_cell.angle_beta   90.00
_cell.angle_gamma   90.00
#
_symmetry.space_group_name_H-M   'P 1'
#
loop_
_entity.id
_entity.type
_entity.pdbx_description
1 polymer ?
#
loop_
_entity_poly.entity_id
_entity_poly.type
_entity_poly.pdbx_seq_one_letter_code
_entity_poly.pdbx_strand_id
1 'polypeptide(L)'
;MRTSSSRGRRTLVIVAVLAVCAGGVAVGGPWLLARAGLDGTVLPWAAPCSVDTADGTVMLSSDEARRATTAVALRARGADAPDTSGIDGDALRRLREGPTDGPGPSLTCRVSTGSGLGEQELTDSGLTPRAQALLDSAGEVFGTMSVGGYETGGVSSGHGEDSAHYDGRAVDVFYRPVSEENRREGWLLAHWLVAHAEQLHVAHVIFDDEIWSARDPRGGWQPYEAGDPDNAILRHLDHVHVDVQRGG
;
A
#
# COMPACT_ATOMS: atom_id res chain seq x y z
N MET A 1 -61.70 -24.56 -9.04
CA MET A 1 -60.77 -24.62 -7.89
C MET A 1 -59.33 -24.65 -8.41
N ARG A 2 -58.60 -23.53 -8.40
CA ARG A 2 -57.17 -23.48 -8.77
C ARG A 2 -56.33 -23.60 -7.49
N THR A 3 -55.40 -24.53 -7.51
CA THR A 3 -54.60 -24.99 -6.37
C THR A 3 -53.62 -23.92 -5.89
N SER A 4 -53.92 -23.30 -4.74
CA SER A 4 -53.08 -22.29 -4.06
C SER A 4 -51.77 -22.87 -3.49
N SER A 5 -51.68 -24.19 -3.29
CA SER A 5 -50.56 -24.79 -2.53
C SER A 5 -49.23 -24.89 -3.28
N SER A 6 -49.22 -24.84 -4.63
CA SER A 6 -47.99 -24.98 -5.40
C SER A 6 -47.10 -23.74 -5.39
N ARG A 7 -47.71 -22.55 -5.21
CA ARG A 7 -47.01 -21.26 -5.18
C ARG A 7 -46.25 -21.07 -3.87
N GLY A 8 -46.91 -21.31 -2.73
CA GLY A 8 -46.27 -21.20 -1.40
C GLY A 8 -45.12 -22.20 -1.20
N ARG A 9 -45.28 -23.42 -1.73
CA ARG A 9 -44.24 -24.45 -1.64
C ARG A 9 -43.03 -24.15 -2.53
N ARG A 10 -43.22 -23.51 -3.69
CA ARG A 10 -42.11 -22.99 -4.53
C ARG A 10 -41.38 -21.83 -3.86
N THR A 11 -42.10 -20.89 -3.24
CA THR A 11 -41.47 -19.77 -2.53
C THR A 11 -40.63 -20.24 -1.34
N LEU A 12 -41.12 -21.20 -0.56
CA LEU A 12 -40.38 -21.80 0.57
C LEU A 12 -39.09 -22.51 0.12
N VAL A 13 -39.16 -23.26 -0.99
CA VAL A 13 -37.96 -23.93 -1.55
C VAL A 13 -36.94 -22.91 -2.04
N ILE A 14 -37.37 -21.83 -2.71
CA ILE A 14 -36.47 -20.78 -3.18
C ILE A 14 -35.78 -20.08 -1.99
N VAL A 15 -36.52 -19.73 -0.94
CA VAL A 15 -35.94 -19.09 0.26
C VAL A 15 -34.97 -20.03 0.97
N ALA A 16 -35.29 -21.33 1.08
CA ALA A 16 -34.40 -22.31 1.69
C ALA A 16 -33.11 -22.51 0.87
N VAL A 17 -33.21 -22.57 -0.46
CA VAL A 17 -32.03 -22.67 -1.33
C VAL A 17 -31.18 -21.41 -1.25
N LEU A 18 -31.79 -20.22 -1.25
CA LEU A 18 -31.05 -18.95 -1.09
C LEU A 18 -30.36 -18.86 0.27
N ALA A 19 -31.00 -19.33 1.35
CA ALA A 19 -30.38 -19.37 2.68
C ALA A 19 -29.21 -20.36 2.76
N VAL A 20 -29.32 -21.52 2.13
CA VAL A 20 -28.23 -22.51 2.05
C VAL A 20 -27.09 -22.00 1.18
N CYS A 21 -27.37 -21.35 0.05
CA CYS A 21 -26.36 -20.71 -0.79
C CYS A 21 -25.67 -19.56 -0.04
N ALA A 22 -26.41 -18.71 0.67
CA ALA A 22 -25.85 -17.62 1.47
C ALA A 22 -24.98 -18.15 2.62
N GLY A 23 -25.42 -19.21 3.32
CA GLY A 23 -24.65 -19.86 4.37
C GLY A 23 -23.39 -20.55 3.82
N GLY A 24 -23.49 -21.21 2.68
CA GLY A 24 -22.36 -21.84 1.99
C GLY A 24 -21.32 -20.83 1.51
N VAL A 25 -21.75 -19.67 1.02
CA VAL A 25 -20.86 -18.55 0.65
C VAL A 25 -20.22 -17.92 1.88
N ALA A 26 -20.97 -17.72 2.96
CA ALA A 26 -20.45 -17.10 4.19
C ALA A 26 -19.42 -18.00 4.92
N VAL A 27 -19.62 -19.32 4.92
CA VAL A 27 -18.75 -20.27 5.62
C VAL A 27 -17.63 -20.82 4.73
N GLY A 28 -17.93 -21.12 3.46
CA GLY A 28 -16.97 -21.72 2.52
C GLY A 28 -16.22 -20.70 1.65
N GLY A 29 -16.79 -19.51 1.45
CA GLY A 29 -16.18 -18.45 0.64
C GLY A 29 -14.82 -17.98 1.16
N PRO A 30 -14.67 -17.64 2.45
CA PRO A 30 -13.39 -17.22 3.02
C PRO A 30 -12.29 -18.30 2.88
N TRP A 31 -12.64 -19.57 3.10
CA TRP A 31 -11.70 -20.69 2.97
C TRP A 31 -11.27 -20.94 1.50
N LEU A 32 -12.19 -20.80 0.56
CA LEU A 32 -11.90 -20.93 -0.88
C LEU A 32 -11.07 -19.75 -1.41
N LEU A 33 -11.31 -18.54 -0.92
CA LEU A 33 -10.55 -17.34 -1.27
C LEU A 33 -9.10 -17.42 -0.78
N ALA A 34 -8.90 -17.83 0.48
CA ALA A 34 -7.57 -18.07 1.03
C ALA A 34 -6.80 -19.15 0.25
N ARG A 35 -7.48 -20.23 -0.17
CA ARG A 35 -6.85 -21.30 -0.98
C ARG A 35 -6.55 -20.88 -2.41
N ALA A 36 -7.23 -19.85 -2.91
CA ALA A 36 -7.04 -19.29 -4.25
C ALA A 36 -6.00 -18.14 -4.28
N GLY A 37 -5.43 -17.76 -3.13
CA GLY A 37 -4.51 -16.60 -3.04
C GLY A 37 -5.21 -15.27 -3.33
N LEU A 38 -6.51 -15.19 -3.07
CA LEU A 38 -7.31 -13.99 -3.25
C LEU A 38 -7.57 -13.38 -1.88
N ASP A 39 -6.82 -12.34 -1.55
CA ASP A 39 -7.02 -11.59 -0.32
C ASP A 39 -8.42 -10.97 -0.28
N GLY A 40 -8.97 -10.79 0.91
CA GLY A 40 -10.32 -10.24 1.13
C GLY A 40 -10.56 -8.86 0.51
N THR A 41 -9.51 -8.23 -0.03
CA THR A 41 -9.52 -6.98 -0.79
C THR A 41 -10.22 -7.09 -2.14
N VAL A 42 -10.50 -8.28 -2.70
CA VAL A 42 -11.16 -8.38 -4.02
C VAL A 42 -12.62 -7.90 -4.00
N LEU A 43 -13.22 -7.76 -2.81
CA LEU A 43 -14.61 -7.32 -2.67
C LEU A 43 -14.70 -5.77 -2.63
N PRO A 44 -15.53 -5.14 -3.47
CA PRO A 44 -15.63 -3.66 -3.55
C PRO A 44 -16.20 -3.00 -2.28
N TRP A 45 -16.69 -3.80 -1.33
CA TRP A 45 -17.24 -3.38 -0.04
C TRP A 45 -16.34 -3.74 1.15
N ALA A 46 -15.20 -4.41 0.91
CA ALA A 46 -14.21 -4.67 1.94
C ALA A 46 -13.39 -3.41 2.22
N ALA A 47 -12.81 -3.34 3.43
CA ALA A 47 -11.94 -2.24 3.80
C ALA A 47 -10.81 -2.09 2.77
N PRO A 48 -10.40 -0.86 2.44
CA PRO A 48 -9.45 -0.61 1.36
C PRO A 48 -8.05 -1.11 1.69
N CYS A 49 -7.68 -1.24 2.97
CA CYS A 49 -6.36 -1.68 3.39
C CYS A 49 -6.44 -2.98 4.20
N SER A 50 -5.34 -3.73 4.17
CA SER A 50 -5.17 -4.94 4.98
C SER A 50 -3.74 -5.08 5.48
N VAL A 51 -3.60 -5.76 6.61
CA VAL A 51 -2.31 -6.17 7.18
C VAL A 51 -2.28 -7.68 7.34
N ASP A 52 -1.27 -8.34 6.78
CA ASP A 52 -1.11 -9.80 6.90
C ASP A 52 -0.29 -10.15 8.14
N THR A 53 -0.97 -10.67 9.16
CA THR A 53 -0.37 -11.10 10.43
C THR A 53 -0.16 -12.62 10.44
N ALA A 54 0.53 -13.13 11.46
CA ALA A 54 0.71 -14.57 11.65
C ALA A 54 -0.63 -15.31 11.89
N ASP A 55 -1.63 -14.62 12.44
CA ASP A 55 -2.94 -15.18 12.80
C ASP A 55 -4.01 -14.93 11.72
N GLY A 56 -3.63 -14.25 10.63
CA GLY A 56 -4.47 -13.96 9.47
C GLY A 56 -4.46 -12.50 9.04
N THR A 57 -5.30 -12.18 8.06
CA THR A 57 -5.43 -10.83 7.50
C THR A 57 -6.33 -9.96 8.36
N VAL A 58 -5.82 -8.80 8.79
CA VAL A 58 -6.58 -7.76 9.49
C VAL A 58 -6.97 -6.68 8.50
N MET A 59 -8.27 -6.41 8.37
CA MET A 59 -8.79 -5.36 7.49
C MET A 59 -8.80 -4.00 8.20
N LEU A 60 -8.35 -2.94 7.53
CA LEU A 60 -8.29 -1.58 8.04
C LEU A 60 -8.99 -0.61 7.07
N SER A 61 -9.76 0.33 7.61
CA SER A 61 -10.17 1.52 6.85
C SER A 61 -8.94 2.36 6.45
N SER A 62 -9.08 3.22 5.43
CA SER A 62 -7.97 4.12 5.04
C SER A 62 -7.52 4.99 6.21
N ASP A 63 -8.46 5.43 7.05
CA ASP A 63 -8.16 6.25 8.23
C ASP A 63 -7.40 5.46 9.30
N GLU A 64 -7.77 4.20 9.55
CA GLU A 64 -7.05 3.32 10.48
C GLU A 64 -5.65 3.00 9.95
N ALA A 65 -5.50 2.70 8.66
CA ALA A 65 -4.19 2.43 8.06
C ALA A 65 -3.25 3.63 8.17
N ARG A 66 -3.72 4.85 7.87
CA ARG A 66 -2.92 6.08 8.02
C ARG A 66 -2.53 6.35 9.47
N ARG A 67 -3.48 6.18 10.42
CA ARG A 67 -3.19 6.33 11.85
C ARG A 67 -2.20 5.28 12.35
N ALA A 68 -2.38 4.01 11.97
CA ALA A 68 -1.53 2.90 12.37
C ALA A 68 -0.09 3.08 11.90
N THR A 69 0.11 3.34 10.61
CA THR A 69 1.44 3.52 10.01
C THR A 69 2.14 4.76 10.56
N THR A 70 1.43 5.89 10.70
CA THR A 70 1.97 7.10 11.34
C THR A 70 2.37 6.85 12.79
N ALA A 71 1.53 6.17 13.57
CA ALA A 71 1.84 5.88 14.97
C ALA A 71 3.04 4.94 15.12
N VAL A 72 3.14 3.92 14.28
CA VAL A 72 4.27 2.99 14.31
C VAL A 72 5.57 3.69 13.93
N ALA A 73 5.57 4.51 12.88
CA ALA A 73 6.74 5.28 12.45
C ALA A 73 7.21 6.27 13.52
N LEU A 74 6.29 7.03 14.13
CA LEU A 74 6.63 7.97 15.21
C LEU A 74 7.17 7.25 16.46
N ARG A 75 6.55 6.13 16.85
CA ARG A 75 7.00 5.32 17.99
C ARG A 75 8.38 4.71 17.77
N ALA A 76 8.69 4.24 16.56
CA ALA A 76 10.01 3.71 16.22
C ALA A 76 11.12 4.75 16.44
N ARG A 77 10.79 6.04 16.28
CA ARG A 77 11.69 7.18 16.50
C ARG A 77 11.62 7.77 17.92
N GLY A 78 10.82 7.19 18.81
CA GLY A 78 10.62 7.71 20.16
C GLY A 78 9.83 9.02 20.23
N ALA A 79 9.06 9.35 19.20
CA ALA A 79 8.22 10.55 19.14
C ALA A 79 6.79 10.27 19.65
N ASP A 80 6.09 11.34 20.04
CA ASP A 80 4.67 11.27 20.37
C ASP A 80 3.86 10.79 19.16
N ALA A 81 2.98 9.81 19.38
CA ALA A 81 2.22 9.16 18.33
C ALA A 81 0.72 9.32 18.55
N PRO A 82 -0.09 9.36 17.47
CA PRO A 82 -1.54 9.42 17.59
C PRO A 82 -2.10 8.20 18.32
N ASP A 83 -3.31 8.37 18.87
CA ASP A 83 -4.04 7.28 19.50
C ASP A 83 -4.39 6.21 18.47
N THR A 84 -4.09 4.96 18.82
CA THR A 84 -4.36 3.77 18.02
C THR A 84 -5.43 2.88 18.64
N SER A 85 -6.20 3.41 19.61
CA SER A 85 -7.33 2.72 20.19
C SER A 85 -8.33 2.28 19.12
N GLY A 86 -8.76 1.02 19.20
CA GLY A 86 -9.65 0.40 18.21
C GLY A 86 -8.94 -0.23 17.01
N ILE A 87 -7.62 -0.06 16.88
CA ILE A 87 -6.81 -0.77 15.87
C ILE A 87 -6.27 -2.06 16.50
N ASP A 88 -6.33 -3.14 15.73
CA ASP A 88 -5.83 -4.45 16.14
C ASP A 88 -4.33 -4.41 16.55
N GLY A 89 -4.02 -4.99 17.70
CA GLY A 89 -2.67 -4.98 18.27
C GLY A 89 -1.67 -5.81 17.46
N ASP A 90 -2.12 -6.87 16.82
CA ASP A 90 -1.28 -7.73 15.99
C ASP A 90 -0.96 -7.06 14.66
N ALA A 91 -1.91 -6.30 14.10
CA ALA A 91 -1.63 -5.43 12.96
C ALA A 91 -0.58 -4.36 13.29
N LEU A 92 -0.70 -3.67 14.44
CA LEU A 92 0.28 -2.67 14.87
C LEU A 92 1.68 -3.28 15.09
N ARG A 93 1.72 -4.47 15.70
CA ARG A 93 2.97 -5.21 15.92
C ARG A 93 3.60 -5.63 14.59
N ARG A 94 2.81 -6.18 13.67
CA ARG A 94 3.26 -6.58 12.34
C ARG A 94 3.80 -5.40 11.53
N LEU A 95 3.12 -4.25 11.55
CA LEU A 95 3.59 -3.03 10.89
C LEU A 95 4.93 -2.53 11.43
N ARG A 96 5.20 -2.71 12.73
CA ARG A 96 6.43 -2.27 13.38
C ARG A 96 7.60 -3.23 13.16
N GLU A 97 7.34 -4.52 13.33
CA GLU A 97 8.39 -5.54 13.41
C GLU A 97 8.67 -6.18 12.05
N GLY A 98 7.66 -6.18 11.18
CA GLY A 98 7.66 -6.87 9.90
C GLY A 98 7.36 -8.37 10.01
N PRO A 99 7.52 -9.10 8.91
CA PRO A 99 7.45 -10.56 8.88
C PRO A 99 8.47 -11.30 9.76
N THR A 100 8.10 -12.50 10.20
CA THR A 100 8.96 -13.34 11.06
C THR A 100 10.16 -13.93 10.33
N ASP A 101 10.07 -14.04 9.01
CA ASP A 101 11.12 -14.47 8.09
C ASP A 101 12.02 -13.32 7.60
N GLY A 102 11.73 -12.09 8.02
CA GLY A 102 12.55 -10.90 7.77
C GLY A 102 11.71 -9.67 7.44
N PRO A 103 12.33 -8.47 7.34
CA PRO A 103 11.65 -7.29 6.80
C PRO A 103 11.06 -7.58 5.41
N GLY A 104 9.84 -7.11 5.19
CA GLY A 104 9.08 -7.41 3.98
C GLY A 104 7.69 -6.77 4.01
N PRO A 105 6.94 -6.87 2.90
CA PRO A 105 5.62 -6.28 2.78
C PRO A 105 4.67 -6.90 3.79
N SER A 106 3.91 -6.04 4.46
CA SER A 106 2.94 -6.44 5.49
C SER A 106 1.62 -5.69 5.38
N LEU A 107 1.62 -4.51 4.77
CA LEU A 107 0.42 -3.73 4.51
C LEU A 107 0.28 -3.47 3.02
N THR A 108 -0.96 -3.62 2.56
CA THR A 108 -1.38 -3.17 1.23
C THR A 108 -2.66 -2.35 1.35
N CYS A 109 -2.84 -1.42 0.42
CA CYS A 109 -4.07 -0.66 0.26
C CYS A 109 -4.50 -0.69 -1.21
N ARG A 110 -5.80 -0.74 -1.44
CA ARG A 110 -6.42 -0.32 -2.69
C ARG A 110 -6.78 1.14 -2.58
N VAL A 111 -6.43 1.91 -3.61
CA VAL A 111 -6.75 3.34 -3.68
C VAL A 111 -7.52 3.65 -4.94
N SER A 112 -8.32 4.72 -4.87
CA SER A 112 -8.90 5.30 -6.07
C SER A 112 -7.88 6.27 -6.65
N THR A 113 -7.43 6.00 -7.87
CA THR A 113 -6.60 6.98 -8.60
C THR A 113 -7.47 8.16 -9.02
N GLY A 114 -6.92 9.37 -8.91
CA GLY A 114 -7.69 10.58 -9.21
C GLY A 114 -7.89 10.71 -10.71
N SER A 115 -9.14 10.66 -11.18
CA SER A 115 -9.45 11.05 -12.55
C SER A 115 -9.45 12.58 -12.67
N GLY A 116 -8.85 13.10 -13.73
CA GLY A 116 -8.81 14.55 -13.99
C GLY A 116 -7.79 15.32 -13.15
N LEU A 117 -6.78 14.66 -12.58
CA LEU A 117 -5.61 15.36 -12.04
C LEU A 117 -4.88 16.08 -13.17
N GLY A 118 -4.58 17.37 -13.00
CA GLY A 118 -3.73 18.10 -13.94
C GLY A 118 -2.27 17.66 -13.85
N GLU A 119 -1.60 17.65 -15.00
CA GLU A 119 -0.13 17.66 -15.06
C GLU A 119 0.39 18.92 -14.33
N GLN A 120 1.57 18.81 -13.74
CA GLN A 120 2.19 19.89 -12.99
C GLN A 120 3.62 20.11 -13.47
N GLU A 121 3.99 21.37 -13.60
CA GLU A 121 5.35 21.78 -13.94
C GLU A 121 6.30 21.65 -12.74
N LEU A 122 7.60 21.57 -13.02
CA LEU A 122 8.64 21.56 -12.01
C LEU A 122 8.66 22.87 -11.21
N THR A 123 8.96 22.74 -9.92
CA THR A 123 9.35 23.86 -9.06
C THR A 123 10.86 24.06 -9.08
N ASP A 124 11.35 25.10 -8.39
CA ASP A 124 12.79 25.38 -8.25
C ASP A 124 13.57 24.22 -7.59
N SER A 125 12.90 23.34 -6.84
CA SER A 125 13.56 22.15 -6.27
C SER A 125 13.87 21.08 -7.31
N GLY A 126 13.27 21.14 -8.50
CA GLY A 126 13.28 20.07 -9.48
C GLY A 126 12.20 19.00 -9.26
N LEU A 127 11.31 19.20 -8.28
CA LEU A 127 10.13 18.38 -8.07
C LEU A 127 8.87 19.11 -8.52
N THR A 128 7.88 18.34 -8.96
CA THR A 128 6.50 18.81 -9.09
C THR A 128 5.92 19.19 -7.72
N PRO A 129 4.95 20.13 -7.64
CA PRO A 129 4.26 20.46 -6.39
C PRO A 129 3.71 19.24 -5.63
N ARG A 130 3.20 18.23 -6.35
CA ARG A 130 2.68 16.99 -5.76
C ARG A 130 3.79 16.14 -5.14
N ALA A 131 4.93 15.99 -5.81
CA ALA A 131 6.08 15.27 -5.25
C ALA A 131 6.69 16.02 -4.06
N GLN A 132 6.75 17.35 -4.12
CA GLN A 132 7.20 18.18 -2.98
C GLN A 132 6.26 18.02 -1.77
N ALA A 133 4.95 18.08 -1.96
CA ALA A 133 3.98 17.90 -0.88
C ALA A 133 4.07 16.51 -0.23
N LEU A 134 4.34 15.47 -1.04
CA LEU A 134 4.61 14.12 -0.52
C LEU A 134 5.85 14.11 0.36
N LEU A 135 6.95 14.70 -0.11
CA LEU A 135 8.21 14.75 0.61
C LEU A 135 8.08 15.53 1.93
N ASP A 136 7.39 16.67 1.90
CA ASP A 136 7.13 17.49 3.09
C ASP A 136 6.30 16.71 4.12
N SER A 137 5.23 16.04 3.67
CA SER A 137 4.36 15.22 4.53
C SER A 137 5.13 14.05 5.16
N ALA A 138 6.00 13.39 4.41
CA ALA A 138 6.86 12.33 4.94
C ALA A 138 7.87 12.92 5.95
N GLY A 139 8.42 14.11 5.70
CA GLY A 139 9.32 14.80 6.61
C GLY A 139 8.71 15.13 7.97
N GLU A 140 7.41 15.40 8.04
CA GLU A 140 6.70 15.60 9.32
C GLU A 140 6.71 14.34 10.21
N VAL A 141 6.71 13.15 9.60
CA VAL A 141 6.63 11.86 10.32
C VAL A 141 8.03 11.27 10.56
N PHE A 142 8.88 11.30 9.54
CA PHE A 142 10.20 10.66 9.53
C PHE A 142 11.34 11.62 9.87
N GLY A 143 11.06 12.93 9.97
CA GLY A 143 12.06 13.96 10.25
C GLY A 143 13.01 14.17 9.07
N THR A 144 14.27 14.47 9.36
CA THR A 144 15.29 14.62 8.31
C THR A 144 15.57 13.26 7.66
N MET A 145 15.27 13.15 6.37
CA MET A 145 15.50 11.96 5.56
C MET A 145 16.67 12.17 4.61
N SER A 146 17.41 11.11 4.31
CA SER A 146 18.42 11.11 3.24
C SER A 146 17.71 10.90 1.91
N VAL A 147 17.55 11.95 1.11
CA VAL A 147 16.76 11.92 -0.14
C VAL A 147 17.62 12.17 -1.39
N GLY A 148 17.16 11.71 -2.55
CA GLY A 148 17.76 11.97 -3.85
C GLY A 148 16.87 11.59 -5.03
N GLY A 149 17.48 11.48 -6.22
CA GLY A 149 16.77 11.22 -7.48
C GLY A 149 16.15 12.49 -8.11
N TYR A 150 16.46 13.67 -7.59
CA TYR A 150 16.04 14.95 -8.14
C TYR A 150 17.12 16.01 -7.86
N GLU A 151 17.12 17.08 -8.66
CA GLU A 151 18.03 18.22 -8.49
C GLU A 151 17.38 19.51 -8.98
N THR A 152 17.88 20.67 -8.53
CA THR A 152 17.42 21.98 -9.02
C THR A 152 17.46 22.05 -10.55
N GLY A 153 16.31 22.32 -11.16
CA GLY A 153 16.15 22.35 -12.62
C GLY A 153 15.76 21.02 -13.26
N GLY A 154 15.65 19.95 -12.47
CA GLY A 154 15.30 18.60 -12.92
C GLY A 154 16.53 17.77 -13.33
N VAL A 155 16.36 16.45 -13.37
CA VAL A 155 17.38 15.49 -13.82
C VAL A 155 17.06 15.00 -15.22
N SER A 156 18.09 14.67 -16.01
CA SER A 156 17.91 14.18 -17.40
C SER A 156 18.72 12.93 -17.76
N SER A 157 19.40 12.31 -16.78
CA SER A 157 20.16 11.07 -16.96
C SER A 157 20.27 10.29 -15.65
N GLY A 158 20.76 9.05 -15.70
CA GLY A 158 20.99 8.23 -14.50
C GLY A 158 19.85 7.29 -14.11
N HIS A 159 18.73 7.34 -14.82
CA HIS A 159 17.55 6.48 -14.59
C HIS A 159 17.09 5.77 -15.88
N GLY A 160 16.15 4.82 -15.77
CA GLY A 160 15.54 4.15 -16.93
C GLY A 160 14.82 5.12 -17.88
N GLU A 161 14.63 4.71 -19.14
CA GLU A 161 14.14 5.56 -20.25
C GLU A 161 12.83 6.33 -19.94
N ASP A 162 11.90 5.70 -19.20
CA ASP A 162 10.61 6.27 -18.83
C ASP A 162 10.50 6.61 -17.32
N SER A 163 11.64 6.94 -16.70
CA SER A 163 11.67 7.19 -15.26
C SER A 163 10.90 8.45 -14.87
N ALA A 164 10.06 8.33 -13.84
CA ALA A 164 9.36 9.44 -13.22
C ALA A 164 10.29 10.51 -12.60
N HIS A 165 11.58 10.19 -12.39
CA HIS A 165 12.58 11.18 -11.96
C HIS A 165 12.79 12.28 -13.00
N TYR A 166 12.74 11.95 -14.30
CA TYR A 166 12.88 12.93 -15.37
C TYR A 166 11.72 13.93 -15.45
N ASP A 167 10.56 13.57 -14.89
CA ASP A 167 9.40 14.46 -14.76
C ASP A 167 9.35 15.19 -13.40
N GLY A 168 10.35 15.01 -12.52
CA GLY A 168 10.34 15.52 -11.14
C GLY A 168 9.18 14.98 -10.29
N ARG A 169 8.70 13.78 -10.61
CA ARG A 169 7.59 13.12 -9.90
C ARG A 169 8.05 12.07 -8.90
N ALA A 170 9.34 11.73 -8.90
CA ALA A 170 9.89 10.67 -8.06
C ALA A 170 10.96 11.17 -7.10
N VAL A 171 11.04 10.49 -5.96
CA VAL A 171 12.04 10.71 -4.92
C VAL A 171 12.54 9.36 -4.43
N ASP A 172 13.85 9.24 -4.22
CA ASP A 172 14.48 8.11 -3.55
C ASP A 172 14.80 8.49 -2.10
N VAL A 173 14.37 7.69 -1.14
CA VAL A 173 14.70 7.85 0.29
C VAL A 173 15.64 6.73 0.72
N PHE A 174 16.89 7.09 1.01
CA PHE A 174 17.99 6.14 1.24
C PHE A 174 18.02 5.57 2.66
N TYR A 175 18.18 4.25 2.74
CA TYR A 175 18.39 3.45 3.94
C TYR A 175 19.68 2.62 3.78
N ARG A 176 20.82 3.29 3.99
CA ARG A 176 22.16 2.74 3.71
C ARG A 176 22.97 2.49 4.98
N PRO A 177 23.83 1.45 5.02
CA PRO A 177 24.00 0.38 4.02
C PRO A 177 22.83 -0.63 4.03
N VAL A 178 22.76 -1.54 3.06
CA VAL A 178 21.76 -2.63 3.09
C VAL A 178 21.99 -3.51 4.33
N SER A 179 21.02 -3.49 5.24
CA SER A 179 21.01 -4.27 6.48
C SER A 179 19.56 -4.60 6.85
N GLU A 180 19.35 -5.60 7.71
CA GLU A 180 18.00 -5.93 8.19
C GLU A 180 17.34 -4.76 8.93
N GLU A 181 18.11 -4.01 9.72
CA GLU A 181 17.64 -2.83 10.44
C GLU A 181 17.20 -1.73 9.47
N ASN A 182 18.03 -1.39 8.49
CA ASN A 182 17.71 -0.37 7.48
C ASN A 182 16.55 -0.80 6.58
N ARG A 183 16.45 -2.10 6.25
CA ARG A 183 15.27 -2.65 5.56
C ARG A 183 14.00 -2.47 6.39
N ARG A 184 14.05 -2.74 7.70
CA ARG A 184 12.90 -2.55 8.60
C ARG A 184 12.45 -1.09 8.62
N GLU A 185 13.38 -0.15 8.73
CA GLU A 185 13.08 1.29 8.67
C GLU A 185 12.51 1.73 7.31
N GLY A 186 13.04 1.21 6.20
CA GLY A 186 12.50 1.47 4.87
C GLY A 186 11.06 0.93 4.70
N TRP A 187 10.76 -0.25 5.28
CA TRP A 187 9.41 -0.79 5.28
C TRP A 187 8.43 0.06 6.09
N LEU A 188 8.87 0.78 7.14
CA LEU A 188 8.00 1.74 7.83
C LEU A 188 7.55 2.86 6.89
N LEU A 189 8.49 3.42 6.11
CA LEU A 189 8.18 4.44 5.11
C LEU A 189 7.33 3.88 3.97
N ALA A 190 7.67 2.72 3.42
CA ALA A 190 6.94 2.09 2.33
C ALA A 190 5.46 1.86 2.69
N HIS A 191 5.19 1.28 3.87
CA HIS A 191 3.82 1.09 4.36
C HIS A 191 3.10 2.42 4.61
N TRP A 192 3.79 3.43 5.14
CA TRP A 192 3.21 4.76 5.34
C TRP A 192 2.79 5.39 4.01
N LEU A 193 3.65 5.31 2.98
CA LEU A 193 3.34 5.82 1.64
C LEU A 193 2.12 5.12 1.03
N VAL A 194 2.04 3.79 1.14
CA VAL A 194 0.88 3.02 0.66
C VAL A 194 -0.41 3.41 1.40
N ALA A 195 -0.36 3.59 2.73
CA ALA A 195 -1.52 4.01 3.51
C ALA A 195 -1.99 5.44 3.17
N HIS A 196 -1.07 6.32 2.77
CA HIS A 196 -1.35 7.72 2.41
C HIS A 196 -1.50 7.94 0.90
N ALA A 197 -1.42 6.87 0.10
CA ALA A 197 -1.30 6.95 -1.35
C ALA A 197 -2.44 7.74 -2.03
N GLU A 198 -3.68 7.60 -1.55
CA GLU A 198 -4.82 8.34 -2.09
C GLU A 198 -4.70 9.85 -1.85
N GLN A 199 -4.28 10.27 -0.65
CA GLN A 199 -4.16 11.69 -0.27
C GLN A 199 -2.94 12.35 -0.92
N LEU A 200 -1.84 11.61 -1.03
CA LEU A 200 -0.58 12.09 -1.60
C LEU A 200 -0.47 11.81 -3.10
N HIS A 201 -1.51 11.23 -3.71
CA HIS A 201 -1.56 10.86 -5.11
C HIS A 201 -0.35 10.01 -5.54
N VAL A 202 0.07 9.05 -4.70
CA VAL A 202 1.14 8.11 -5.05
C VAL A 202 0.69 7.27 -6.26
N ALA A 203 1.63 7.02 -7.17
CA ALA A 203 1.46 6.11 -8.30
C ALA A 203 2.12 4.76 -8.01
N HIS A 204 3.40 4.76 -7.59
CA HIS A 204 4.12 3.55 -7.20
C HIS A 204 4.97 3.77 -5.96
N VAL A 205 5.22 2.67 -5.26
CA VAL A 205 6.26 2.54 -4.23
C VAL A 205 7.08 1.31 -4.60
N ILE A 206 8.40 1.43 -4.66
CA ILE A 206 9.31 0.32 -4.93
C ILE A 206 10.31 0.24 -3.77
N PHE A 207 10.44 -0.93 -3.18
CA PHE A 207 11.40 -1.18 -2.14
C PHE A 207 11.68 -2.67 -2.01
N ASP A 208 12.94 -3.04 -1.81
CA ASP A 208 13.30 -4.37 -1.34
C ASP A 208 12.77 -5.52 -2.22
N ASP A 209 13.01 -5.41 -3.54
CA ASP A 209 12.49 -6.29 -4.59
C ASP A 209 10.95 -6.34 -4.72
N GLU A 210 10.23 -5.38 -4.17
CA GLU A 210 8.77 -5.32 -4.23
C GLU A 210 8.31 -3.99 -4.84
N ILE A 211 7.24 -4.03 -5.62
CA ILE A 211 6.55 -2.86 -6.16
C ILE A 211 5.06 -2.90 -5.81
N TRP A 212 4.58 -1.79 -5.28
CA TRP A 212 3.16 -1.51 -5.10
C TRP A 212 2.70 -0.46 -6.13
N SER A 213 1.52 -0.65 -6.73
CA SER A 213 0.95 0.29 -7.69
C SER A 213 -0.47 0.70 -7.30
N ALA A 214 -0.74 2.01 -7.33
CA ALA A 214 -2.07 2.57 -7.15
C ALA A 214 -3.06 2.15 -8.25
N ARG A 215 -2.57 1.65 -9.39
CA ARG A 215 -3.40 1.19 -10.51
C ARG A 215 -3.80 -0.28 -10.41
N ASP A 216 -3.17 -1.06 -9.52
CA ASP A 216 -3.54 -2.46 -9.33
C ASP A 216 -4.89 -2.53 -8.60
N PRO A 217 -5.98 -3.02 -9.24
CA PRO A 217 -7.28 -3.10 -8.61
C PRO A 217 -7.33 -4.11 -7.44
N ARG A 218 -6.36 -5.01 -7.34
CA ARG A 218 -6.24 -5.96 -6.22
C ARG A 218 -5.62 -5.29 -4.99
N GLY A 219 -4.83 -4.24 -5.17
CA GLY A 219 -4.04 -3.60 -4.14
C GLY A 219 -3.08 -4.61 -3.54
N GLY A 220 -1.87 -4.70 -4.06
CA GLY A 220 -0.89 -5.67 -3.60
C GLY A 220 0.53 -5.27 -3.97
N TRP A 221 1.48 -5.84 -3.22
CA TRP A 221 2.88 -5.87 -3.61
C TRP A 221 3.09 -6.96 -4.66
N GLN A 222 3.93 -6.69 -5.63
CA GLN A 222 4.36 -7.62 -6.67
C GLN A 222 5.88 -7.65 -6.69
N PRO A 223 6.50 -8.77 -7.09
CA PRO A 223 7.94 -8.80 -7.31
C PRO A 223 8.37 -7.72 -8.31
N TYR A 224 9.37 -6.94 -7.93
CA TYR A 224 10.03 -5.97 -8.78
C TYR A 224 11.19 -6.65 -9.53
N GLU A 225 11.13 -6.62 -10.86
CA GLU A 225 12.19 -7.19 -11.71
C GLU A 225 13.21 -6.10 -12.07
N ALA A 226 14.35 -6.10 -11.37
CA ALA A 226 15.46 -5.21 -11.69
C ALA A 226 16.14 -5.62 -13.01
N GLY A 227 16.61 -4.63 -13.78
CA GLY A 227 17.36 -4.87 -15.03
C GLY A 227 18.69 -5.61 -14.82
N ASP A 228 19.26 -5.54 -13.61
CA ASP A 228 20.40 -6.34 -13.16
C ASP A 228 20.09 -6.91 -11.77
N PRO A 229 19.83 -8.22 -11.63
CA PRO A 229 19.43 -8.85 -10.37
C PRO A 229 20.57 -8.98 -9.35
N ASP A 230 21.83 -8.78 -9.75
CA ASP A 230 22.97 -8.79 -8.83
C ASP A 230 23.26 -7.40 -8.25
N ASN A 231 22.62 -6.36 -8.78
CA ASN A 231 22.78 -4.99 -8.34
C ASN A 231 21.75 -4.61 -7.28
N ALA A 232 22.20 -4.55 -6.02
CA ALA A 232 21.36 -4.19 -4.87
C ALA A 232 20.68 -2.81 -4.99
N ILE A 233 21.29 -1.86 -5.70
CA ILE A 233 20.72 -0.52 -5.89
C ILE A 233 19.57 -0.60 -6.90
N LEU A 234 19.77 -1.27 -8.04
CA LEU A 234 18.69 -1.44 -9.03
C LEU A 234 17.52 -2.26 -8.48
N ARG A 235 17.79 -3.11 -7.49
CA ARG A 235 16.78 -3.86 -6.72
C ARG A 235 16.11 -3.08 -5.59
N HIS A 236 16.45 -1.81 -5.41
CA HIS A 236 15.88 -0.95 -4.38
C HIS A 236 16.09 -1.50 -2.95
N LEU A 237 17.17 -2.24 -2.71
CA LEU A 237 17.46 -2.80 -1.38
C LEU A 237 17.99 -1.75 -0.40
N ASP A 238 18.43 -0.59 -0.90
CA ASP A 238 19.07 0.48 -0.14
C ASP A 238 18.28 1.80 -0.15
N HIS A 239 17.12 1.85 -0.80
CA HIS A 239 16.26 3.03 -0.83
C HIS A 239 14.81 2.69 -1.18
N VAL A 240 13.88 3.43 -0.57
CA VAL A 240 12.47 3.43 -0.97
C VAL A 240 12.33 4.43 -2.12
N HIS A 241 11.95 3.94 -3.29
CA HIS A 241 11.55 4.79 -4.42
C HIS A 241 10.05 5.03 -4.35
N VAL A 242 9.64 6.28 -4.57
CA VAL A 242 8.22 6.64 -4.67
C VAL A 242 8.01 7.65 -5.79
N ASP A 243 7.00 7.41 -6.62
CA ASP A 243 6.55 8.40 -7.61
C ASP A 243 5.07 8.74 -7.45
N VAL A 244 4.74 9.98 -7.78
CA VAL A 244 3.37 10.49 -7.74
C VAL A 244 2.70 10.44 -9.12
N GLN A 245 1.37 10.35 -9.13
CA GLN A 245 0.56 10.37 -10.35
C GLN A 245 0.93 11.56 -11.22
N ARG A 246 1.09 11.32 -12.52
CA ARG A 246 1.42 12.35 -13.52
C ARG A 246 0.32 13.42 -13.60
N GLY A 247 -0.93 12.99 -13.57
CA GLY A 247 -2.04 13.77 -14.11
C GLY A 247 -2.11 13.61 -15.63
N GLY A 248 -3.21 14.05 -16.23
CA GLY A 248 -3.51 13.87 -17.66
C GLY A 248 -4.52 12.77 -17.95
#